data_AF-A0A962NZ29-F1
#
_entry.id   AF-A0A962NZ29-F1
#
_cell.length_a   1.000
_cell.length_b   1.000
_cell.length_c   1.000
_cell.angle_alpha   90.00
_cell.angle_beta   90.00
_cell.angle_gamma   90.00
#
_symmetry.space_group_name_H-M   'P 1'
#
loop_
_entity.id
_entity.type
_entity.pdbx_description
1 polymer ?
#
loop_
_entity_poly.entity_id
_entity_poly.type
_entity_poly.pdbx_seq_one_letter_code
_entity_poly.pdbx_strand_id
1 'polypeptide(L)'
;MNQDVYVNHKLIPEDMIGQEMQYHPAQSKQEAWQKAAEALVLRELLLQEAYKQKVAAVDNDEAQLIDDLLAQMIVVPPADEAECLAFYQAQAHRFVDEQGQNLSYADVEPLIKIELAARAGRQALNVYLTSLVAQSDLKG
;
A
#
# COMPACT_ATOMS: atom_id res chain seq x y z
N MET A 1 -0.43 25.98 -7.80
CA MET A 1 -1.79 25.53 -8.15
C MET A 1 -2.48 25.29 -6.82
N ASN A 2 -3.57 26.03 -6.63
CA ASN A 2 -4.39 26.09 -5.43
C ASN A 2 -5.77 25.67 -5.92
N GLN A 3 -6.02 24.36 -5.95
CA GLN A 3 -7.17 23.78 -6.63
C GLN A 3 -7.83 22.76 -5.72
N ASP A 4 -9.15 22.79 -5.70
CA ASP A 4 -9.99 21.82 -5.03
C ASP A 4 -9.94 20.48 -5.75
N VAL A 5 -9.89 19.41 -4.98
CA VAL A 5 -9.89 18.03 -5.51
C VAL A 5 -11.21 17.36 -5.15
N TYR A 6 -11.81 16.65 -6.09
CA TYR A 6 -13.02 15.87 -5.90
C TYR A 6 -12.72 14.38 -6.06
N VAL A 7 -13.23 13.60 -5.12
CA VAL A 7 -13.20 12.14 -5.13
C VAL A 7 -14.63 11.64 -5.20
N ASN A 8 -15.04 11.18 -6.39
CA ASN A 8 -16.42 10.89 -6.73
C ASN A 8 -17.31 12.13 -6.49
N HIS A 9 -18.11 12.10 -5.43
CA HIS A 9 -19.04 13.18 -5.06
C HIS A 9 -18.56 13.99 -3.84
N LYS A 10 -17.38 13.68 -3.28
CA LYS A 10 -16.84 14.36 -2.11
C LYS A 10 -15.75 15.36 -2.49
N LEU A 11 -15.85 16.55 -1.93
CA LEU A 11 -14.85 17.62 -2.05
C LEU A 11 -13.75 17.44 -0.99
N ILE A 12 -12.51 17.52 -1.43
CA ILE A 12 -11.29 17.73 -0.64
C ILE A 12 -10.85 19.18 -0.88
N PRO A 13 -11.13 20.11 0.06
CA PRO A 13 -10.80 21.51 -0.10
C PRO A 13 -9.29 21.74 -0.17
N GLU A 14 -8.87 22.78 -0.89
CA GLU A 14 -7.46 23.17 -0.97
C GLU A 14 -6.81 23.36 0.42
N ASP A 15 -7.52 23.97 1.37
CA ASP A 15 -7.02 24.20 2.74
C ASP A 15 -6.66 22.89 3.46
N MET A 16 -7.40 21.81 3.18
CA MET A 16 -7.12 20.48 3.74
C MET A 16 -5.83 19.92 3.14
N ILE A 17 -5.62 20.09 1.84
CA ILE A 17 -4.37 19.71 1.17
C ILE A 17 -3.20 20.53 1.74
N GLY A 18 -3.40 21.83 1.94
CA GLY A 18 -2.41 22.72 2.55
C GLY A 18 -2.01 22.29 3.97
N GLN A 19 -2.97 21.82 4.78
CA GLN A 19 -2.69 21.25 6.10
C GLN A 19 -1.95 19.91 6.00
N GLU A 20 -2.30 19.07 5.03
CA GLU A 20 -1.68 17.76 4.85
C GLU A 20 -0.23 17.88 4.37
N MET A 21 0.12 18.90 3.56
CA MET A 21 1.48 19.12 3.03
C MET A 21 2.60 19.08 4.08
N GLN A 22 2.32 19.44 5.33
CA GLN A 22 3.31 19.38 6.41
C GLN A 22 3.81 17.95 6.71
N TYR A 23 3.01 16.94 6.36
CA TYR A 23 3.34 15.52 6.50
C TYR A 23 4.04 14.94 5.25
N HIS A 24 4.15 15.72 4.16
CA HIS A 24 4.72 15.28 2.88
C HIS A 24 5.89 16.18 2.45
N PRO A 25 7.02 16.18 3.20
CA PRO A 25 8.19 16.98 2.83
C PRO A 25 8.71 16.57 1.45
N ALA A 26 9.01 17.57 0.62
CA ALA A 26 9.38 17.39 -0.77
C ALA A 26 10.37 18.48 -1.22
N GLN A 27 10.97 18.30 -2.41
CA GLN A 27 11.99 19.23 -2.90
C GLN A 27 11.38 20.56 -3.37
N SER A 28 10.06 20.58 -3.60
CA SER A 28 9.32 21.79 -3.96
C SER A 28 7.94 21.82 -3.31
N LYS A 29 7.38 23.03 -3.19
CA LYS A 29 6.00 23.23 -2.73
C LYS A 29 5.00 22.48 -3.61
N GLN A 30 5.24 22.46 -4.92
CA GLN A 30 4.36 21.76 -5.88
C GLN A 30 4.38 20.25 -5.66
N GLU A 31 5.56 19.66 -5.46
CA GLU A 31 5.68 18.22 -5.17
C GLU A 31 5.05 17.86 -3.82
N ALA A 32 5.23 18.70 -2.79
CA ALA A 32 4.59 18.49 -1.49
C ALA A 32 3.05 18.55 -1.61
N TRP A 33 2.54 19.50 -2.40
CA TRP A 33 1.11 19.61 -2.68
C TRP A 33 0.58 18.37 -3.40
N GLN A 34 1.29 17.88 -4.43
CA GLN A 34 0.90 16.67 -5.17
C GLN A 34 0.84 15.44 -4.27
N LYS A 35 1.87 15.22 -3.46
CA LYS A 35 1.90 14.10 -2.49
C LYS A 35 0.78 14.18 -1.45
N ALA A 36 0.51 15.39 -0.94
CA ALA A 36 -0.59 15.61 0.00
C ALA A 36 -1.96 15.35 -0.64
N ALA A 37 -2.18 15.84 -1.86
CA ALA A 37 -3.41 15.60 -2.60
C ALA A 37 -3.60 14.11 -2.90
N GLU A 38 -2.56 13.42 -3.38
CA GLU A 38 -2.59 11.97 -3.63
C GLU A 38 -2.92 11.17 -2.37
N ALA A 39 -2.30 11.50 -1.23
CA ALA A 39 -2.56 10.85 0.05
C ALA A 39 -4.02 11.03 0.50
N LEU A 40 -4.56 12.24 0.40
CA LEU A 40 -5.96 12.52 0.76
C LEU A 40 -6.95 11.83 -0.19
N VAL A 41 -6.65 11.80 -1.49
CA VAL A 41 -7.48 11.09 -2.48
C VAL A 41 -7.51 9.59 -2.18
N LEU A 42 -6.35 8.97 -1.95
CA LEU A 42 -6.28 7.54 -1.64
C LEU A 42 -6.99 7.20 -0.33
N ARG A 43 -6.78 8.01 0.72
CA ARG A 43 -7.49 7.87 2.00
C ARG A 43 -8.99 7.91 1.78
N GLU A 44 -9.49 8.90 1.04
CA GLU A 44 -10.91 9.04 0.79
C GLU A 44 -11.49 7.86 -0.01
N LEU A 45 -10.80 7.41 -1.05
CA LEU A 45 -11.21 6.24 -1.84
C LEU A 45 -11.32 4.98 -0.98
N LEU A 46 -10.33 4.73 -0.12
CA LEU A 46 -10.33 3.59 0.78
C LEU A 46 -11.48 3.66 1.78
N LEU A 47 -11.77 4.84 2.34
CA LEU A 47 -12.91 5.02 3.23
C LEU A 47 -14.24 4.76 2.52
N GLN A 48 -14.44 5.32 1.32
CA GLN A 48 -15.66 5.07 0.54
C GLN A 48 -15.85 3.58 0.23
N GLU A 49 -14.79 2.88 -0.12
CA GLU A 49 -14.84 1.44 -0.37
C GLU A 49 -15.10 0.65 0.93
N ALA A 50 -14.50 1.04 2.07
CA ALA A 50 -14.76 0.41 3.37
C ALA A 50 -16.25 0.50 3.77
N TYR A 51 -16.89 1.65 3.56
CA TYR A 51 -18.33 1.81 3.77
C TYR A 51 -19.15 0.95 2.82
N LYS A 52 -18.78 0.92 1.53
CA LYS A 52 -19.46 0.11 0.50
C LYS A 52 -19.37 -1.39 0.79
N GLN A 53 -18.23 -1.86 1.30
CA GLN A 53 -17.99 -3.25 1.68
C GLN A 53 -18.53 -3.60 3.07
N LYS A 54 -19.17 -2.63 3.77
CA LYS A 54 -19.76 -2.77 5.09
C LYS A 54 -18.77 -3.25 6.15
N VAL A 55 -17.53 -2.77 6.04
CA VAL A 55 -16.45 -3.01 7.00
C VAL A 55 -16.61 -2.12 8.23
N ALA A 56 -17.41 -1.05 8.13
CA ALA A 56 -17.58 -0.09 9.20
C ALA A 56 -18.36 -0.63 10.41
N ALA A 57 -17.72 -0.56 11.59
CA ALA A 57 -18.33 -0.74 12.90
C ALA A 57 -18.41 0.59 13.66
N VAL A 58 -19.29 0.65 14.68
CA VAL A 58 -19.67 1.88 15.40
C VAL A 58 -18.48 2.62 16.04
N ASP A 59 -17.44 1.88 16.44
CA ASP A 59 -16.30 2.43 17.20
C ASP A 59 -14.98 2.48 16.40
N ASN A 60 -14.99 2.15 15.11
CA ASN A 60 -13.78 2.16 14.31
C ASN A 60 -13.38 3.60 13.95
N ASP A 61 -12.10 3.95 14.18
CA ASP A 61 -11.51 5.12 13.56
C ASP A 61 -11.18 4.85 12.08
N GLU A 62 -10.85 5.90 11.34
CA GLU A 62 -10.56 5.79 9.91
C GLU A 62 -9.38 4.86 9.59
N ALA A 63 -8.36 4.79 10.45
CA ALA A 63 -7.23 3.90 10.23
C ALA A 63 -7.67 2.44 10.37
N GLN A 64 -8.45 2.13 11.41
CA GLN A 64 -9.02 0.80 11.63
C GLN A 64 -9.93 0.38 10.47
N LEU A 65 -10.76 1.28 9.95
CA LEU A 65 -11.61 1.00 8.78
C LEU A 65 -10.81 0.61 7.53
N ILE A 66 -9.71 1.33 7.29
CA ILE A 66 -8.83 1.06 6.15
C ILE A 66 -8.11 -0.27 6.35
N ASP A 67 -7.56 -0.51 7.55
CA ASP A 67 -6.86 -1.76 7.86
C ASP A 67 -7.78 -2.98 7.72
N ASP A 68 -9.01 -2.90 8.24
CA ASP A 68 -10.01 -3.97 8.14
C ASP A 68 -10.41 -4.21 6.67
N LEU A 69 -10.56 -3.15 5.87
CA LEU A 69 -10.86 -3.26 4.44
C LEU A 69 -9.72 -3.99 3.71
N LEU A 70 -8.48 -3.55 3.93
CA LEU A 70 -7.32 -4.14 3.26
C LEU A 70 -7.12 -5.60 3.66
N ALA A 71 -7.30 -5.94 4.94
CA ALA A 71 -7.26 -7.31 5.43
C ALA A 71 -8.34 -8.20 4.78
N GLN A 72 -9.53 -7.66 4.53
CA GLN A 72 -10.61 -8.40 3.86
C GLN A 72 -10.40 -8.55 2.35
N MET A 73 -9.87 -7.52 1.68
CA MET A 73 -9.77 -7.47 0.22
C MET A 73 -8.47 -8.05 -0.33
N ILE A 74 -7.40 -8.05 0.47
CA ILE A 74 -6.08 -8.50 0.04
C ILE A 74 -5.72 -9.79 0.77
N VAL A 75 -5.93 -10.91 0.07
CA VAL A 75 -5.52 -12.23 0.55
C VAL A 75 -4.28 -12.67 -0.21
N VAL A 76 -3.17 -12.82 0.50
CA VAL A 76 -1.90 -13.28 -0.05
C VAL A 76 -1.72 -14.76 0.30
N PRO A 77 -1.76 -15.67 -0.69
CA PRO A 77 -1.44 -17.07 -0.43
C PRO A 77 0.04 -17.20 -0.04
N PRO A 78 0.38 -18.15 0.86
CA PRO A 78 1.78 -18.44 1.15
C PRO A 78 2.46 -18.96 -0.11
N ALA A 79 3.72 -18.54 -0.33
CA ALA A 79 4.52 -19.06 -1.42
C ALA A 79 4.72 -20.57 -1.27
N ASP A 80 4.63 -21.27 -2.40
CA ASP A 80 4.89 -22.70 -2.42
C ASP A 80 6.40 -23.00 -2.36
N GLU A 81 6.74 -24.28 -2.21
CA GLU A 81 8.14 -24.71 -2.11
C GLU A 81 8.93 -24.43 -3.39
N ALA A 82 8.31 -24.51 -4.56
CA ALA A 82 8.97 -24.29 -5.84
C ALA A 82 9.33 -22.81 -6.02
N GLU A 83 8.43 -21.91 -5.63
CA GLU A 83 8.67 -20.46 -5.61
C GLU A 83 9.80 -20.08 -4.64
N CYS A 84 9.79 -20.67 -3.43
CA CYS A 84 10.83 -20.44 -2.42
C CYS A 84 12.20 -20.91 -2.93
N LEU A 85 12.26 -22.11 -3.53
CA LEU A 85 13.50 -22.66 -4.07
C LEU A 85 14.02 -21.83 -5.25
N ALA A 86 13.15 -21.41 -6.17
CA ALA A 86 13.51 -20.56 -7.30
C ALA A 86 14.06 -19.21 -6.81
N PHE A 87 13.44 -18.61 -5.80
CA PHE A 87 13.93 -17.37 -5.19
C PHE A 87 15.31 -17.55 -4.55
N TYR A 88 15.49 -18.61 -3.76
CA TYR A 88 16.78 -18.95 -3.15
C TYR A 88 17.88 -19.07 -4.20
N GLN A 89 17.65 -19.82 -5.27
CA GLN A 89 18.63 -20.02 -6.35
C GLN A 89 18.96 -18.70 -7.07
N ALA A 90 17.94 -17.90 -7.39
CA ALA A 90 18.12 -16.62 -8.07
C ALA A 90 18.81 -15.56 -7.20
N GLN A 91 18.66 -15.63 -5.88
CA GLN A 91 19.15 -14.66 -4.91
C GLN A 91 20.22 -15.22 -3.97
N ALA A 92 20.88 -16.33 -4.34
CA ALA A 92 21.85 -17.04 -3.49
C ALA A 92 22.96 -16.13 -2.94
N HIS A 93 23.40 -15.15 -3.74
CA HIS A 93 24.40 -14.15 -3.35
C HIS A 93 24.00 -13.27 -2.15
N ARG A 94 22.70 -13.21 -1.80
CA ARG A 94 22.19 -12.47 -0.63
C ARG A 94 22.20 -13.30 0.65
N PHE A 95 22.37 -14.61 0.54
CA PHE A 95 22.29 -15.56 1.63
C PHE A 95 23.69 -16.06 1.98
N VAL A 96 24.52 -15.15 2.49
CA VAL A 96 25.87 -15.46 2.95
C VAL A 96 26.03 -15.11 4.43
N ASP A 97 26.87 -15.86 5.13
CA ASP A 97 27.27 -15.54 6.49
C ASP A 97 28.29 -14.38 6.53
N GLU A 98 28.75 -14.03 7.73
CA GLU A 98 29.75 -12.97 7.95
C GLU A 98 31.10 -13.24 7.26
N GLN A 99 31.36 -14.51 6.89
CA GLN A 99 32.58 -14.96 6.21
C GLN A 99 32.39 -15.07 4.69
N GLY A 100 31.19 -14.75 4.18
CA GLY A 100 30.85 -14.84 2.76
C GLY A 100 30.51 -16.25 2.28
N GLN A 101 30.24 -17.19 3.17
CA GLN A 101 29.86 -18.57 2.83
C GLN A 101 28.34 -18.65 2.65
N ASN A 102 27.88 -19.38 1.62
CA ASN A 102 26.45 -19.53 1.35
C ASN A 102 25.74 -20.29 2.48
N LEU A 103 24.66 -19.71 2.99
CA LEU A 103 23.73 -20.35 3.92
C LEU A 103 22.91 -21.41 3.19
N SER A 104 22.47 -22.45 3.90
CA SER A 104 21.65 -23.50 3.28
C SER A 104 20.21 -23.05 3.06
N TYR A 105 19.51 -23.66 2.11
CA TYR A 105 18.09 -23.37 1.85
C TYR A 105 17.23 -23.52 3.12
N ALA A 106 17.44 -24.57 3.90
CA ALA A 106 16.67 -24.83 5.11
C ALA A 106 16.83 -23.71 6.17
N ASP A 107 18.00 -23.08 6.23
CA ASP A 107 18.27 -22.01 7.19
C ASP A 107 17.56 -20.70 6.79
N VAL A 108 17.37 -20.47 5.50
CA VAL A 108 16.81 -19.20 4.98
C VAL A 108 15.37 -19.31 4.49
N GLU A 109 14.82 -20.52 4.34
CA GLU A 109 13.45 -20.75 3.87
C GLU A 109 12.40 -19.93 4.64
N PRO A 110 12.40 -19.83 5.99
CA PRO A 110 11.41 -19.02 6.71
C PRO A 110 11.48 -17.54 6.33
N LEU A 111 12.69 -17.01 6.13
CA LEU A 111 12.91 -15.61 5.71
C LEU A 111 12.45 -15.39 4.27
N ILE A 112 12.71 -16.35 3.39
CA ILE A 112 12.25 -16.32 2.00
C ILE A 112 10.73 -16.28 1.95
N LYS A 113 10.04 -17.12 2.73
CA LYS A 113 8.57 -17.13 2.81
C LYS A 113 8.02 -15.78 3.26
N ILE A 114 8.64 -15.14 4.25
CA ILE A 114 8.25 -13.79 4.70
C ILE A 114 8.46 -12.76 3.58
N GLU A 115 9.60 -12.77 2.89
CA GLU A 115 9.88 -11.80 1.82
C GLU A 115 8.93 -11.99 0.63
N LEU A 116 8.68 -13.24 0.22
CA LEU A 116 7.76 -13.55 -0.87
C LEU A 116 6.33 -13.13 -0.52
N ALA A 117 5.87 -13.41 0.70
CA ALA A 117 4.57 -12.96 1.18
C ALA A 117 4.48 -11.42 1.22
N ALA A 118 5.49 -10.75 1.75
CA ALA A 118 5.53 -9.29 1.81
C ALA A 118 5.56 -8.66 0.39
N ARG A 119 6.31 -9.26 -0.53
CA ARG A 119 6.37 -8.84 -1.93
C ARG A 119 5.00 -9.01 -2.61
N ALA A 120 4.39 -10.18 -2.48
CA ALA A 120 3.09 -10.48 -3.05
C ALA A 120 2.00 -9.55 -2.47
N GLY A 121 2.05 -9.26 -1.16
CA GLY A 121 1.16 -8.30 -0.50
C GLY A 121 1.29 -6.89 -1.05
N ARG A 122 2.52 -6.37 -1.20
CA ARG A 122 2.76 -5.05 -1.82
C ARG A 122 2.25 -5.00 -3.27
N GLN A 123 2.43 -6.08 -4.03
CA GLN A 123 1.92 -6.17 -5.40
C GLN A 123 0.39 -6.18 -5.45
N ALA A 124 -0.25 -7.00 -4.62
CA ALA A 124 -1.70 -7.09 -4.54
C ALA A 124 -2.33 -5.77 -4.08
N LEU A 125 -1.73 -5.09 -3.11
CA LEU A 125 -2.15 -3.75 -2.67
C LEU A 125 -2.09 -2.74 -3.82
N ASN A 126 -0.97 -2.67 -4.55
CA ASN A 126 -0.84 -1.75 -5.68
C ASN A 126 -1.89 -2.02 -6.77
N VAL A 127 -2.13 -3.29 -7.10
CA VAL A 127 -3.18 -3.68 -8.05
C VAL A 127 -4.55 -3.24 -7.56
N TYR A 128 -4.85 -3.48 -6.28
CA TYR A 128 -6.12 -3.10 -5.67
C TYR A 128 -6.35 -1.58 -5.69
N LEU A 129 -5.38 -0.79 -5.23
CA LEU A 129 -5.44 0.68 -5.26
C LEU A 129 -5.60 1.21 -6.69
N THR A 130 -4.85 0.64 -7.65
CA THR A 130 -4.98 1.01 -9.08
C THR A 130 -6.39 0.74 -9.60
N SER A 131 -6.98 -0.39 -9.19
CA SER A 131 -8.35 -0.73 -9.57
C SER A 131 -9.38 0.23 -8.96
N LEU A 132 -9.18 0.71 -7.73
CA LEU A 132 -10.07 1.67 -7.09
C LEU A 132 -10.02 3.03 -7.78
N VAL A 133 -8.81 3.51 -8.09
CA VAL A 133 -8.62 4.75 -8.84
C VAL A 133 -9.29 4.67 -10.22
N ALA A 134 -9.10 3.55 -10.94
CA ALA A 134 -9.70 3.35 -12.26
C ALA A 134 -11.25 3.30 -12.24
N GLN A 135 -11.85 2.96 -11.11
CA GLN A 135 -13.31 2.89 -10.93
C GLN A 135 -13.92 4.19 -10.39
N SER A 136 -13.11 5.22 -10.15
CA SER A 136 -13.51 6.45 -9.48
C SER A 136 -13.50 7.65 -10.42
N ASP A 137 -14.38 8.62 -10.14
CA ASP A 137 -14.38 9.92 -10.82
C ASP A 137 -13.52 10.90 -10.02
N LEU A 138 -12.32 11.20 -10.52
CA LEU A 138 -11.38 12.13 -9.89
C LEU A 138 -11.29 13.42 -10.71
N LYS A 139 -11.45 14.56 -10.04
CA LYS A 139 -11.32 15.90 -10.66
C LYS A 139 -10.47 16.79 -9.76
N GLY A 140 -9.56 17.58 -10.33
CA GLY A 140 -8.64 18.40 -9.55
C GLY A 140 -7.44 18.85 -10.35
#